data_AF-A0A355B2V8-F1
#
_entry.id   AF-A0A355B2V8-F1
#
_cell.length_a   1.000
_cell.length_b   1.000
_cell.length_c   1.000
_cell.angle_alpha   90.00
_cell.angle_beta   90.00
_cell.angle_gamma   90.00
#
_symmetry.space_group_name_H-M   'P 1'
#
loop_
_entity.id
_entity.type
_entity.pdbx_description
1 polymer ?
#
loop_
_entity_poly.entity_id
_entity_poly.type
_entity_poly.pdbx_seq_one_letter_code
_entity_poly.pdbx_strand_id
1 'polypeptide(L)'
;MFDGANFDSDATFLGAEFGEDASFERTRFGHSTLFVESRFGDGTWFTDAAFGDRSGFWRSEFFGSASFAGIQVAGSLEFCGKEEDAEFRVFQPQGKCTINFERMNLARPEQVSFRSVSFQRVSFMDTDLSQVLFENTAWPADGAGNKTFPGKIEDGEFKA
;
A
#
# COMPACT_ATOMS: atom_id res chain seq x y z
N MET A 1 15.91 4.77 6.89
CA MET A 1 15.19 6.04 7.01
C MET A 1 15.55 6.90 5.82
N PHE A 2 14.54 7.34 5.07
CA PHE A 2 14.63 8.16 3.86
C PHE A 2 13.72 9.39 3.95
N ASP A 3 13.36 9.80 5.17
CA ASP A 3 12.38 10.85 5.40
C ASP A 3 12.80 12.16 4.73
N GLY A 4 11.87 12.77 3.98
CA GLY A 4 12.12 13.98 3.20
C GLY A 4 13.14 13.84 2.07
N ALA A 5 13.64 12.63 1.79
CA ALA A 5 14.54 12.41 0.65
C ALA A 5 13.84 12.75 -0.68
N ASN A 6 14.63 13.15 -1.66
CA ASN A 6 14.15 13.47 -2.99
C ASN A 6 14.87 12.62 -4.04
N PHE A 7 14.12 11.79 -4.74
CA PHE A 7 14.55 10.99 -5.88
C PHE A 7 14.01 11.65 -7.15
N ASP A 8 14.72 12.64 -7.68
CA ASP A 8 14.27 13.41 -8.85
C ASP A 8 14.21 12.60 -10.15
N SER A 9 14.98 11.51 -10.22
CA SER A 9 15.03 10.58 -11.35
C SER A 9 14.44 9.22 -10.97
N ASP A 10 14.50 8.26 -11.88
CA ASP A 10 14.03 6.91 -11.63
C ASP A 10 14.79 6.25 -10.46
N ALA A 11 14.04 5.64 -9.54
CA ALA A 11 14.58 4.89 -8.41
C ALA A 11 14.05 3.45 -8.44
N THR A 12 14.95 2.47 -8.41
CA THR A 12 14.59 1.06 -8.38
C THR A 12 15.23 0.39 -7.17
N PHE A 13 14.40 -0.24 -6.37
CA PHE A 13 14.77 -1.07 -5.23
C PHE A 13 14.43 -2.51 -5.58
N LEU A 14 15.40 -3.24 -6.12
CA LEU A 14 15.24 -4.65 -6.50
C LEU A 14 15.79 -5.53 -5.37
N GLY A 15 14.94 -6.38 -4.80
CA GLY A 15 15.33 -7.28 -3.71
C GLY A 15 15.79 -6.56 -2.44
N ALA A 16 15.43 -5.27 -2.28
CA ALA A 16 15.86 -4.48 -1.14
C ALA A 16 15.13 -4.95 0.13
N GLU A 17 15.86 -5.02 1.24
CA GLU A 17 15.29 -5.35 2.55
C GLU A 17 15.36 -4.10 3.45
N PHE A 18 14.20 -3.66 3.91
CA PHE A 18 14.02 -2.60 4.87
C PHE A 18 13.53 -3.24 6.18
N GLY A 19 14.30 -3.06 7.26
CA GLY A 19 13.99 -3.64 8.56
C GLY A 19 12.74 -3.05 9.21
N GLU A 20 12.54 -3.38 10.48
CA GLU A 20 11.50 -2.77 11.32
C GLU A 20 11.67 -1.25 11.38
N ASP A 21 10.54 -0.53 11.51
CA ASP A 21 10.48 0.92 11.59
C ASP A 21 11.11 1.67 10.38
N ALA A 22 11.07 1.05 9.20
CA ALA A 22 11.55 1.66 7.97
C ALA A 22 10.67 2.86 7.57
N SER A 23 11.27 4.05 7.56
CA SER A 23 10.55 5.29 7.26
C SER A 23 10.98 5.93 5.94
N PHE A 24 9.98 6.37 5.17
CA PHE A 24 9.97 7.12 3.91
C PHE A 24 8.98 8.28 4.01
N GLU A 25 8.79 8.83 5.21
CA GLU A 25 7.83 9.90 5.43
C GLU A 25 8.20 11.13 4.61
N ARG A 26 7.23 11.71 3.91
CA ARG A 26 7.42 12.92 3.08
C ARG A 26 8.51 12.77 2.01
N THR A 27 8.93 11.55 1.70
CA THR A 27 9.85 11.27 0.59
C THR A 27 9.18 11.64 -0.73
N ARG A 28 9.94 12.23 -1.65
CA ARG A 28 9.50 12.51 -3.02
C ARG A 28 10.15 11.53 -3.99
N PHE A 29 9.33 10.77 -4.68
CA PHE A 29 9.67 9.87 -5.78
C PHE A 29 9.22 10.53 -7.09
N GLY A 30 10.15 11.11 -7.84
CA GLY A 30 9.86 12.10 -8.88
C GLY A 30 9.24 11.54 -10.17
N HIS A 31 9.92 10.60 -10.83
CA HIS A 31 9.49 10.03 -12.12
C HIS A 31 8.97 8.60 -11.95
N SER A 32 9.85 7.60 -12.11
CA SER A 32 9.54 6.20 -11.89
C SER A 32 10.07 5.73 -10.54
N THR A 33 9.28 4.99 -9.76
CA THR A 33 9.78 4.35 -8.53
C THR A 33 9.26 2.94 -8.37
N LEU A 34 10.19 2.00 -8.38
CA LEU A 34 9.87 0.58 -8.43
C LEU A 34 10.46 -0.13 -7.22
N PHE A 35 9.60 -0.66 -6.37
CA PHE A 35 9.95 -1.63 -5.35
C PHE A 35 9.61 -3.01 -5.91
N VAL A 36 10.63 -3.76 -6.31
CA VAL A 36 10.47 -5.07 -6.96
C VAL A 36 11.07 -6.12 -6.05
N GLU A 37 10.26 -7.10 -5.67
CA GLU A 37 10.67 -8.20 -4.77
C GLU A 37 11.33 -7.68 -3.48
N SER A 38 10.93 -6.49 -3.04
CA SER A 38 11.46 -5.85 -1.83
C SER A 38 10.70 -6.32 -0.59
N ARG A 39 11.36 -6.26 0.55
CA ARG A 39 10.80 -6.66 1.84
C ARG A 39 10.83 -5.49 2.82
N PHE A 40 9.72 -5.29 3.51
CA PHE A 40 9.51 -4.25 4.48
C PHE A 40 9.10 -4.89 5.81
N GLY A 41 9.83 -4.58 6.88
CA GLY A 41 9.50 -5.03 8.22
C GLY A 41 8.23 -4.39 8.78
N ASP A 42 7.88 -4.78 10.01
CA ASP A 42 6.81 -4.15 10.76
C ASP A 42 7.10 -2.66 10.99
N GLY A 43 6.06 -1.83 10.99
CA GLY A 43 6.18 -0.39 11.17
C GLY A 43 6.80 0.34 9.98
N THR A 44 6.36 0.07 8.75
CA THR A 44 6.87 0.79 7.57
C THR A 44 6.04 2.02 7.23
N TRP A 45 6.66 3.20 7.11
CA TRP A 45 5.96 4.48 6.97
C TRP A 45 6.26 5.17 5.64
N PHE A 46 5.26 5.28 4.76
CA PHE A 46 5.24 6.11 3.56
C PHE A 46 4.31 7.33 3.75
N THR A 47 4.06 7.73 4.99
CA THR A 47 3.06 8.77 5.30
C THR A 47 3.46 10.10 4.64
N ASP A 48 2.49 10.74 3.99
CA ASP A 48 2.66 11.98 3.20
C ASP A 48 3.72 11.89 2.08
N ALA A 49 4.16 10.69 1.67
CA ALA A 49 5.09 10.54 0.54
C ALA A 49 4.43 10.90 -0.79
N ALA A 50 5.23 11.37 -1.76
CA ALA A 50 4.78 11.70 -3.10
C ALA A 50 5.35 10.73 -4.13
N PHE A 51 4.47 10.13 -4.93
CA PHE A 51 4.79 9.23 -6.04
C PHE A 51 4.48 9.90 -7.38
N GLY A 52 5.47 9.83 -8.27
CA GLY A 52 5.46 10.46 -9.59
C GLY A 52 4.62 9.74 -10.63
N ASP A 53 5.11 9.76 -11.86
CA ASP A 53 4.39 9.30 -13.06
C ASP A 53 4.15 7.78 -13.06
N ARG A 54 5.12 6.98 -12.59
CA ARG A 54 5.01 5.52 -12.59
C ARG A 54 5.62 4.90 -11.35
N SER A 55 4.79 4.51 -10.39
CA SER A 55 5.26 3.89 -9.16
C SER A 55 4.63 2.52 -8.94
N GLY A 56 5.34 1.64 -8.24
CA GLY A 56 4.77 0.34 -7.91
C GLY A 56 5.54 -0.47 -6.89
N PHE A 57 4.80 -1.33 -6.21
CA PHE A 57 5.26 -2.36 -5.30
C PHE A 57 4.89 -3.71 -5.92
N TRP A 58 5.84 -4.27 -6.67
CA TRP A 58 5.64 -5.50 -7.42
C TRP A 58 6.33 -6.66 -6.72
N ARG A 59 5.54 -7.68 -6.37
CA ARG A 59 6.01 -8.87 -5.65
C ARG A 59 6.74 -8.53 -4.34
N SER A 60 6.49 -7.33 -3.81
CA SER A 60 7.08 -6.83 -2.58
C SER A 60 6.19 -7.21 -1.40
N GLU A 61 6.80 -7.36 -0.23
CA GLU A 61 6.16 -7.89 0.98
C GLU A 61 6.29 -6.92 2.14
N PHE A 62 5.19 -6.69 2.86
CA PHE A 62 5.13 -5.90 4.10
C PHE A 62 4.75 -6.81 5.27
N PHE A 63 5.69 -7.06 6.17
CA PHE A 63 5.59 -8.01 7.29
C PHE A 63 5.09 -7.36 8.59
N GLY A 64 3.94 -6.68 8.52
CA GLY A 64 3.37 -6.04 9.71
C GLY A 64 2.52 -4.84 9.33
N SER A 65 2.62 -3.80 10.16
CA SER A 65 1.96 -2.53 9.95
C SER A 65 2.67 -1.72 8.88
N ALA A 66 1.90 -1.10 8.00
CA ALA A 66 2.43 -0.14 7.04
C ALA A 66 1.44 1.00 6.82
N SER A 67 1.96 2.21 6.63
CA SER A 67 1.12 3.40 6.39
C SER A 67 1.49 4.06 5.08
N PHE A 68 0.48 4.19 4.21
CA PHE A 68 0.45 5.01 3.01
C PHE A 68 -0.56 6.17 3.19
N ALA A 69 -0.83 6.55 4.44
CA ALA A 69 -1.76 7.62 4.73
C ALA A 69 -1.29 8.93 4.10
N GLY A 70 -2.20 9.66 3.45
CA GLY A 70 -1.90 10.97 2.89
C GLY A 70 -1.01 10.98 1.65
N ILE A 71 -0.63 9.81 1.07
CA ILE A 71 0.25 9.81 -0.08
C ILE A 71 -0.34 10.59 -1.25
N GLN A 72 0.54 11.22 -2.02
CA GLN A 72 0.19 11.93 -3.25
C GLN A 72 0.62 11.08 -4.43
N VAL A 73 -0.29 10.79 -5.36
CA VAL A 73 0.01 9.99 -6.55
C VAL A 73 -0.31 10.81 -7.79
N ALA A 74 0.74 11.21 -8.53
CA ALA A 74 0.59 12.03 -9.73
C ALA A 74 0.21 11.23 -10.98
N GLY A 75 0.72 9.99 -11.09
CA GLY A 75 0.48 9.10 -12.22
C GLY A 75 -0.03 7.73 -11.78
N SER A 76 0.57 6.66 -12.29
CA SER A 76 0.17 5.30 -11.96
C SER A 76 0.79 4.83 -10.65
N LEU A 77 0.01 4.12 -9.83
CA LEU A 77 0.50 3.40 -8.65
C LEU A 77 -0.05 1.98 -8.65
N GLU A 78 0.83 0.99 -8.59
CA GLU A 78 0.43 -0.42 -8.60
C GLU A 78 0.96 -1.17 -7.39
N PHE A 79 0.08 -1.86 -6.68
CA PHE A 79 0.46 -2.90 -5.72
C PHE A 79 0.10 -4.26 -6.35
N CYS A 80 1.10 -5.07 -6.66
CA CYS A 80 0.89 -6.36 -7.31
C CYS A 80 1.58 -7.47 -6.52
N GLY A 81 0.80 -8.43 -6.01
CA GLY A 81 1.30 -9.62 -5.33
C GLY A 81 1.86 -10.67 -6.30
N LYS A 82 2.31 -11.81 -5.77
CA LYS A 82 2.66 -12.98 -6.61
C LYS A 82 1.37 -13.76 -6.90
N GLU A 83 1.03 -13.97 -8.17
CA GLU A 83 -0.21 -14.64 -8.59
C GLU A 83 -0.26 -16.13 -8.24
N GLU A 84 0.90 -16.79 -8.12
CA GLU A 84 1.01 -18.26 -8.08
C GLU A 84 0.80 -18.88 -6.68
N ASP A 85 0.78 -18.08 -5.61
CA ASP A 85 0.55 -18.58 -4.26
C ASP A 85 -0.30 -17.58 -3.46
N ALA A 86 -1.55 -17.94 -3.17
CA ALA A 86 -2.51 -17.11 -2.42
C ALA A 86 -2.06 -16.79 -0.97
N GLU A 87 -0.92 -17.32 -0.54
CA GLU A 87 -0.21 -16.98 0.70
C GLU A 87 0.66 -15.72 0.59
N PHE A 88 1.21 -15.36 -0.59
CA PHE A 88 2.15 -14.24 -0.75
C PHE A 88 1.47 -12.97 -1.27
N ARG A 89 0.63 -12.40 -0.41
CA ARG A 89 0.00 -11.08 -0.59
C ARG A 89 1.02 -9.97 -0.35
N VAL A 90 0.84 -8.81 -0.98
CA VAL A 90 1.68 -7.61 -0.75
C VAL A 90 1.74 -7.25 0.74
N PHE A 91 0.59 -7.31 1.42
CA PHE A 91 0.48 -7.01 2.85
C PHE A 91 0.26 -8.28 3.67
N GLN A 92 1.10 -8.46 4.68
CA GLN A 92 1.06 -9.60 5.61
C GLN A 92 0.98 -9.11 7.07
N PRO A 93 -0.08 -8.35 7.44
CA PRO A 93 -0.23 -7.85 8.79
C PRO A 93 -0.44 -9.02 9.78
N GLN A 94 0.36 -9.06 10.85
CA GLN A 94 0.26 -10.06 11.90
C GLN A 94 -0.48 -9.52 13.13
N GLY A 95 -1.32 -10.35 13.74
CA GLY A 95 -2.03 -10.00 14.98
C GLY A 95 -2.87 -8.73 14.83
N LYS A 96 -2.55 -7.69 15.61
CA LYS A 96 -3.25 -6.40 15.61
C LYS A 96 -2.72 -5.38 14.58
N CYS A 97 -1.68 -5.70 13.82
CA CYS A 97 -1.10 -4.80 12.81
C CYS A 97 -2.10 -4.38 11.74
N THR A 98 -1.93 -3.20 11.14
CA THR A 98 -2.87 -2.69 10.11
C THR A 98 -2.15 -2.02 8.98
N ILE A 99 -2.80 -1.98 7.82
CA ILE A 99 -2.33 -1.26 6.65
C ILE A 99 -3.22 -0.05 6.44
N ASN A 100 -2.62 1.14 6.40
CA ASN A 100 -3.36 2.39 6.28
C ASN A 100 -3.21 2.97 4.87
N PHE A 101 -4.32 3.09 4.14
CA PHE A 101 -4.46 3.80 2.86
C PHE A 101 -5.49 4.93 2.97
N GLU A 102 -5.60 5.55 4.13
CA GLU A 102 -6.52 6.65 4.39
C GLU A 102 -6.01 7.95 3.76
N ARG A 103 -6.93 8.81 3.32
CA ARG A 103 -6.63 10.15 2.81
C ARG A 103 -5.63 10.17 1.64
N MET A 104 -5.57 9.11 0.82
CA MET A 104 -4.73 9.15 -0.38
C MET A 104 -5.27 10.21 -1.34
N ASN A 105 -4.37 10.97 -1.97
CA ASN A 105 -4.71 11.89 -3.03
C ASN A 105 -4.25 11.33 -4.37
N LEU A 106 -5.22 10.89 -5.18
CA LEU A 106 -4.98 10.22 -6.46
C LEU A 106 -5.34 11.18 -7.59
N ALA A 107 -4.34 11.66 -8.34
CA ALA A 107 -4.59 12.56 -9.48
C ALA A 107 -5.26 11.82 -10.66
N ARG A 108 -5.00 10.52 -10.79
CA ARG A 108 -5.52 9.62 -11.83
C ARG A 108 -5.93 8.28 -11.19
N PRO A 109 -7.04 8.23 -10.43
CA PRO A 109 -7.44 7.02 -9.71
C PRO A 109 -7.63 5.80 -10.63
N GLU A 110 -7.97 5.99 -11.90
CA GLU A 110 -8.05 4.96 -12.93
C GLU A 110 -6.70 4.31 -13.30
N GLN A 111 -5.58 4.92 -12.91
CA GLN A 111 -4.22 4.38 -13.07
C GLN A 111 -3.67 3.77 -11.78
N VAL A 112 -4.48 3.71 -10.73
CA VAL A 112 -4.13 3.08 -9.47
C VAL A 112 -4.74 1.69 -9.42
N SER A 113 -3.94 0.69 -9.07
CA SER A 113 -4.39 -0.69 -9.04
C SER A 113 -3.84 -1.49 -7.87
N PHE A 114 -4.67 -2.41 -7.40
CA PHE A 114 -4.29 -3.45 -6.45
C PHE A 114 -4.60 -4.80 -7.08
N ARG A 115 -3.57 -5.61 -7.29
CA ARG A 115 -3.68 -6.95 -7.88
C ARG A 115 -3.13 -8.00 -6.94
N SER A 116 -3.89 -9.07 -6.70
CA SER A 116 -3.47 -10.14 -5.79
C SER A 116 -3.15 -9.61 -4.38
N VAL A 117 -4.01 -8.71 -3.89
CA VAL A 117 -3.90 -8.04 -2.59
C VAL A 117 -5.05 -8.42 -1.68
N SER A 118 -4.77 -8.60 -0.39
CA SER A 118 -5.79 -8.76 0.63
C SER A 118 -6.00 -7.47 1.41
N PHE A 119 -7.26 -7.13 1.65
CA PHE A 119 -7.71 -5.97 2.39
C PHE A 119 -8.31 -6.29 3.76
N GLN A 120 -8.09 -7.50 4.29
CA GLN A 120 -8.65 -7.93 5.58
C GLN A 120 -8.30 -7.00 6.75
N ARG A 121 -7.15 -6.34 6.69
CA ARG A 121 -6.66 -5.41 7.72
C ARG A 121 -6.18 -4.11 7.11
N VAL A 122 -6.91 -3.64 6.10
CA VAL A 122 -6.63 -2.41 5.37
C VAL A 122 -7.74 -1.40 5.62
N SER A 123 -7.39 -0.14 5.87
CA SER A 123 -8.34 0.96 5.87
C SER A 123 -8.12 1.89 4.68
N PHE A 124 -9.22 2.37 4.11
CA PHE A 124 -9.25 3.36 3.03
C PHE A 124 -10.16 4.56 3.38
N MET A 125 -10.36 4.87 4.66
CA MET A 125 -11.20 6.01 5.04
C MET A 125 -10.71 7.30 4.39
N ASP A 126 -11.67 8.12 3.93
CA ASP A 126 -11.41 9.40 3.26
C ASP A 126 -10.53 9.29 2.00
N THR A 127 -10.47 8.10 1.38
CA THR A 127 -9.85 7.89 0.07
C THR A 127 -10.92 7.64 -0.99
N ASP A 128 -10.86 8.36 -2.12
CA ASP A 128 -11.72 8.10 -3.28
C ASP A 128 -11.20 6.89 -4.07
N LEU A 129 -12.04 5.85 -4.12
CA LEU A 129 -11.72 4.55 -4.71
C LEU A 129 -12.57 4.29 -5.97
N SER A 130 -13.38 5.26 -6.39
CA SER A 130 -14.43 5.08 -7.42
C SER A 130 -13.91 4.67 -8.79
N GLN A 131 -12.62 4.87 -9.08
CA GLN A 131 -11.95 4.46 -10.31
C GLN A 131 -10.73 3.55 -10.09
N VAL A 132 -10.42 3.20 -8.84
CA VAL A 132 -9.28 2.33 -8.54
C VAL A 132 -9.58 0.91 -9.01
N LEU A 133 -8.62 0.30 -9.69
CA LEU A 133 -8.75 -1.08 -10.18
C LEU A 133 -8.40 -2.09 -9.08
N PHE A 134 -9.31 -3.02 -8.83
CA PHE A 134 -9.10 -4.13 -7.91
C PHE A 134 -9.22 -5.45 -8.66
N GLU A 135 -8.12 -6.17 -8.80
CA GLU A 135 -8.04 -7.44 -9.53
C GLU A 135 -7.55 -8.56 -8.61
N ASN A 136 -8.23 -9.70 -8.57
CA ASN A 136 -7.86 -10.80 -7.67
C ASN A 136 -7.68 -10.35 -6.20
N THR A 137 -8.64 -9.58 -5.66
CA THR A 137 -8.54 -9.00 -4.31
C THR A 137 -9.46 -9.66 -3.29
N ALA A 138 -9.01 -9.74 -2.04
CA ALA A 138 -9.77 -10.32 -0.94
C ALA A 138 -10.19 -9.25 0.08
N TRP A 139 -11.49 -8.95 0.12
CA TRP A 139 -12.10 -7.95 1.01
C TRP A 139 -12.56 -8.55 2.35
N PRO A 140 -12.58 -7.76 3.45
CA PRO A 140 -13.18 -8.20 4.69
C PRO A 140 -14.67 -8.49 4.47
N ALA A 141 -15.14 -9.56 5.11
CA ALA A 141 -16.55 -9.88 5.18
C ALA A 141 -17.05 -9.52 6.58
N ASP A 142 -18.28 -9.03 6.69
CA ASP A 142 -18.96 -8.99 7.98
C ASP A 142 -19.21 -10.43 8.49
N GLY A 143 -19.62 -10.55 9.75
CA GLY A 143 -19.98 -11.85 10.35
C GLY A 143 -21.13 -12.60 9.64
N ALA A 144 -21.78 -11.97 8.66
CA ALA A 144 -22.83 -12.54 7.82
C ALA A 144 -22.36 -12.89 6.39
N GLY A 145 -21.08 -12.65 6.06
CA GLY A 145 -20.50 -12.94 4.75
C GLY A 145 -20.66 -11.83 3.69
N ASN A 146 -21.25 -10.68 4.04
CA ASN A 146 -21.32 -9.53 3.13
C ASN A 146 -19.99 -8.80 3.10
N LYS A 147 -19.56 -8.36 1.91
CA LYS A 147 -18.37 -7.51 1.78
C LYS A 147 -18.62 -6.16 2.47
N THR A 148 -17.74 -5.78 3.38
CA THR A 148 -17.79 -4.49 4.07
C THR A 148 -16.70 -3.58 3.54
N PHE A 149 -17.09 -2.49 2.87
CA PHE A 149 -16.16 -1.56 2.22
C PHE A 149 -16.85 -0.24 1.80
N PRO A 150 -16.15 0.92 1.83
CA PRO A 150 -14.91 1.18 2.56
C PRO A 150 -15.16 1.24 4.08
N GLY A 151 -14.15 0.92 4.89
CA GLY A 151 -14.27 0.98 6.34
C GLY A 151 -12.93 1.24 7.05
N LYS A 152 -13.00 1.37 8.36
CA LYS A 152 -11.88 1.68 9.25
C LYS A 152 -11.43 0.45 10.02
N ILE A 153 -10.13 0.35 10.31
CA ILE A 153 -9.63 -0.59 11.32
C ILE A 153 -9.35 0.20 12.60
N GLU A 154 -10.03 -0.11 13.69
CA GLU A 154 -9.79 0.47 15.02
C GLU A 154 -9.47 -0.64 16.01
N ASP A 155 -8.38 -0.51 16.78
CA ASP A 155 -7.92 -1.51 17.76
C ASP A 155 -7.72 -2.93 17.21
N GLY A 156 -7.55 -3.03 15.89
CA GLY A 156 -7.37 -4.27 15.16
C GLY A 156 -8.67 -4.94 14.68
N GLU A 157 -9.81 -4.28 14.84
CA GLU A 157 -11.12 -4.72 14.37
C GLU A 157 -11.64 -3.84 13.23
N PHE A 158 -12.33 -4.45 12.26
CA PHE A 158 -12.97 -3.72 11.16
C PHE A 158 -14.26 -3.05 11.63
N LYS A 159 -14.43 -1.77 11.28
CA LYS A 159 -15.63 -0.96 11.51
C LYS A 159 -16.09 -0.38 10.17
N ALA A 160 -17.34 -0.70 9.80
CA ALA A 160 -18.00 -0.16 8.62
C ALA A 160 -18.35 1.32 8.80
#